data_AF-A0A6L3X4R7-F1
#
_entry.id   AF-A0A6L3X4R7-F1
#
_cell.length_a   1.000
_cell.length_b   1.000
_cell.length_c   1.000
_cell.angle_alpha   90.00
_cell.angle_beta   90.00
_cell.angle_gamma   90.00
#
_symmetry.space_group_name_H-M   'P 1'
#
loop_
_entity.id
_entity.type
_entity.pdbx_description
1 polymer ?
#
loop_
_entity_poly.entity_id
_entity_poly.type
_entity_poly.pdbx_seq_one_letter_code
_entity_poly.pdbx_strand_id
1 'polypeptide(L)' 'GYGTPNDEGMEAVKLLARLEGILLDPVYTGKAMAGLIDGIARKRFKDEGPILFVHTGGAPALFAYHPHV' A
#
# COMPACT_ATOMS: atom_id res chain seq x y z
N GLY A 1 -0.61 -6.28 -12.89
CA GLY A 1 -1.19 -7.62 -12.72
C GLY A 1 -0.81 -8.20 -11.36
N TYR A 2 -1.05 -9.50 -11.13
CA TYR A 2 -0.54 -10.20 -9.94
C TYR A 2 0.99 -10.24 -9.96
N GLY A 3 1.62 -10.02 -8.81
CA GLY A 3 3.08 -10.01 -8.68
C GLY A 3 3.81 -8.84 -9.35
N THR A 4 3.15 -8.03 -10.20
CA THR A 4 3.75 -6.84 -10.81
C THR A 4 3.51 -5.62 -9.93
N PRO A 5 4.56 -4.92 -9.43
CA PRO A 5 4.40 -3.65 -8.74
C PRO A 5 3.76 -2.60 -9.67
N ASN A 6 3.16 -1.57 -9.08
CA ASN A 6 2.69 -0.37 -9.78
C ASN A 6 3.08 0.88 -8.98
N ASP A 7 3.12 2.03 -9.67
CA ASP A 7 3.63 3.27 -9.10
C ASP A 7 2.82 3.71 -7.87
N GLU A 8 1.48 3.61 -7.92
CA GLU A 8 0.65 4.03 -6.78
C GLU A 8 0.88 3.13 -5.56
N GLY A 9 1.02 1.81 -5.78
CA GLY A 9 1.36 0.86 -4.73
C GLY A 9 2.72 1.16 -4.10
N MET A 10 3.70 1.54 -4.92
CA MET A 10 5.04 1.86 -4.45
C MET A 10 5.12 3.19 -3.71
N GLU A 11 4.36 4.19 -4.13
CA GLU A 11 4.25 5.44 -3.37
C GLU A 11 3.58 5.20 -2.02
N ALA A 12 2.57 4.32 -1.93
CA ALA A 12 1.98 3.92 -0.66
C ALA A 12 2.98 3.19 0.26
N VAL A 13 3.82 2.30 -0.27
CA VAL A 13 4.92 1.64 0.48
C VAL A 13 5.86 2.69 1.07
N LYS A 14 6.34 3.64 0.25
CA LYS A 14 7.25 4.70 0.69
C LYS A 14 6.60 5.62 1.71
N LEU A 15 5.32 5.96 1.51
CA LEU A 15 4.56 6.85 2.39
C LEU A 15 4.46 6.27 3.80
N LEU A 16 3.99 5.02 3.94
CA LEU A 16 3.84 4.39 5.25
C LEU A 16 5.18 4.12 5.93
N ALA A 17 6.20 3.73 5.17
CA ALA A 17 7.53 3.55 5.72
C ALA A 17 8.10 4.87 6.29
N ARG A 18 7.88 6.00 5.59
CA ARG A 18 8.39 7.32 6.01
C ARG A 18 7.63 7.94 7.16
N LEU A 19 6.30 7.81 7.18
CA LEU A 19 5.45 8.50 8.15
C LEU A 19 5.23 7.67 9.42
N GLU A 20 5.11 6.35 9.29
CA GLU A 20 4.67 5.47 10.38
C GLU A 20 5.67 4.36 10.70
N GLY A 21 6.74 4.19 9.91
CA GLY A 21 7.68 3.09 10.08
C GLY A 21 7.09 1.71 9.77
N ILE A 22 5.96 1.65 9.07
CA ILE A 22 5.27 0.40 8.71
C ILE A 22 5.71 -0.04 7.31
N LEU A 23 6.16 -1.28 7.19
CA LEU A 23 6.63 -1.86 5.93
C LEU A 23 5.50 -2.62 5.21
N LEU A 24 4.97 -2.02 4.16
CA LEU A 24 4.10 -2.68 3.20
C LEU A 24 4.91 -3.42 2.14
N ASP A 25 4.24 -4.33 1.42
CA ASP A 25 4.82 -5.12 0.33
C ASP A 25 4.34 -4.66 -1.06
N PRO A 26 5.13 -4.89 -2.13
CA PRO A 26 4.83 -4.40 -3.48
C PRO A 26 3.75 -5.22 -4.23
N VAL A 27 3.35 -6.38 -3.71
CA VAL A 27 2.41 -7.31 -4.37
C VAL A 27 0.99 -7.11 -3.87
N TYR A 28 0.80 -6.96 -2.56
CA TYR A 28 -0.51 -6.92 -1.89
C TYR A 28 -0.74 -5.62 -1.14
N THR A 29 -0.05 -5.42 -0.02
CA THR A 29 -0.43 -4.40 0.97
C THR A 29 -0.15 -2.98 0.48
N GLY A 30 0.88 -2.77 -0.34
CA GLY A 30 1.10 -1.50 -1.05
C GLY A 30 -0.07 -1.14 -1.97
N LYS A 31 -0.56 -2.11 -2.75
CA LYS A 31 -1.72 -1.88 -3.64
C LYS A 31 -3.02 -1.65 -2.87
N ALA A 32 -3.23 -2.42 -1.80
CA ALA A 32 -4.39 -2.24 -0.94
C ALA A 32 -4.39 -0.84 -0.28
N MET A 33 -3.24 -0.39 0.21
CA MET A 33 -3.11 0.96 0.78
C MET A 33 -3.27 2.06 -0.27
N ALA A 34 -2.70 1.88 -1.46
CA ALA A 34 -2.93 2.82 -2.57
C ALA A 34 -4.41 2.95 -2.92
N GLY A 35 -5.14 1.83 -2.95
CA GLY A 35 -6.59 1.81 -3.14
C GLY A 35 -7.36 2.51 -2.01
N LEU A 36 -6.92 2.37 -0.76
CA LEU A 36 -7.49 3.08 0.39
C LEU A 36 -7.30 4.59 0.25
N ILE A 37 -6.08 5.04 -0.05
CA ILE A 37 -5.74 6.46 -0.24
C ILE A 37 -6.56 7.07 -1.39
N ASP A 38 -6.60 6.41 -2.55
CA ASP A 38 -7.42 6.84 -3.70
C ASP A 38 -8.91 6.85 -3.36
N GLY A 39 -9.37 5.86 -2.58
CA GLY A 39 -10.73 5.77 -2.07
C GLY A 39 -11.14 6.99 -1.23
N ILE A 40 -10.25 7.45 -0.35
CA ILE A 40 -10.46 8.68 0.44
C ILE A 40 -10.46 9.91 -0.48
N ALA A 41 -9.43 10.06 -1.32
CA ALA A 41 -9.27 11.21 -2.21
C ALA A 41 -10.47 11.40 -3.16
N ARG A 42 -11.09 10.30 -3.61
CA ARG A 42 -12.24 10.30 -4.51
C ARG A 42 -13.59 10.17 -3.81
N LYS A 43 -13.64 10.24 -2.47
CA LYS A 43 -14.88 10.09 -1.68
C LYS A 43 -15.67 8.82 -2.03
N ARG A 44 -14.98 7.69 -2.16
CA ARG A 44 -15.58 6.38 -2.51
C ARG A 44 -16.19 5.65 -1.31
N PHE A 45 -15.90 6.08 -0.09
CA PHE A 45 -16.51 5.53 1.12
C PHE A 45 -17.84 6.23 1.41
N LYS A 46 -18.73 5.52 2.11
CA LYS A 46 -20.11 5.97 2.38
C LYS A 46 -20.16 7.29 3.16
N ASP A 47 -19.22 7.48 4.08
CA ASP A 47 -19.13 8.63 4.98
C ASP A 47 -17.66 8.89 5.36
N GLU A 48 -17.43 9.91 6.19
CA GLU A 48 -16.11 10.32 6.69
C GLU A 48 -15.73 9.59 8.00
N GLY A 49 -16.35 8.44 8.26
CA GLY A 49 -16.08 7.63 9.45
C GLY A 49 -14.68 7.00 9.45
N PRO A 50 -14.26 6.43 10.60
CA PRO A 50 -12.96 5.77 10.73
C PRO A 50 -12.81 4.58 9.77
N ILE A 51 -11.60 4.42 9.21
CA ILE A 51 -11.25 3.29 8.34
C ILE A 51 -10.21 2.41 9.06
N LEU A 52 -10.49 1.11 9.15
CA LEU A 52 -9.53 0.11 9.64
C LEU A 52 -8.82 -0.54 8.44
N PHE A 53 -7.50 -0.35 8.34
CA PHE A 53 -6.67 -1.08 7.38
C PHE A 53 -6.16 -2.39 8.01
N VAL A 54 -6.44 -3.52 7.38
CA VAL A 54 -5.90 -4.82 7.80
C VAL A 54 -4.55 -5.04 7.12
N HIS A 55 -3.45 -4.84 7.85
CA HIS A 55 -2.12 -5.08 7.34
C HIS A 55 -1.80 -6.59 7.31
N THR A 56 -1.97 -7.22 6.14
CA THR A 56 -1.81 -8.68 5.96
C THR A 56 -0.36 -9.16 5.84
N GLY A 57 0.64 -8.33 6.15
CA GLY A 57 2.06 -8.67 6.07
C GLY A 57 2.65 -8.54 4.66
N GLY A 58 3.52 -9.48 4.27
CA GLY A 58 4.18 -9.52 2.95
C GLY A 58 5.55 -8.83 2.86
N ALA A 59 5.96 -8.08 3.90
CA ALA A 59 7.18 -7.26 3.90
C ALA A 59 8.47 -7.97 3.40
N PRO A 60 8.73 -9.27 3.66
CA PRO A 60 9.90 -9.95 3.11
C PRO A 60 10.02 -9.89 1.58
N ALA A 61 8.92 -9.70 0.84
CA ALA A 61 8.94 -9.54 -0.61
C ALA A 61 9.74 -8.30 -1.06
N LEU A 62 9.88 -7.26 -0.23
CA LEU A 62 10.68 -6.08 -0.55
C LEU A 62 12.12 -6.47 -0.96
N PHE A 63 12.70 -7.45 -0.29
CA PHE A 63 14.07 -7.90 -0.57
C PHE A 63 14.16 -8.75 -1.85
N ALA A 64 13.10 -9.46 -2.22
CA ALA A 64 13.05 -10.26 -3.44
C ALA A 64 12.83 -9.41 -4.71
N TYR A 65 12.19 -8.24 -4.55
CA TYR A 65 11.88 -7.35 -5.66
C TYR A 65 12.97 -6.29 -5.89
N HIS A 66 13.88 -6.08 -4.94
CA HIS A 66 15.08 -5.25 -5.14
C HIS A 66 16.03 -5.87 -6.18
N PRO A 67 16.67 -5.09 -7.09
CA PRO A 67 16.75 -3.63 -7.15
C PRO A 67 15.70 -2.98 -8.07
N HIS A 68 14.77 -3.76 -8.62
CA HIS A 68 13.85 -3.32 -9.67
C HIS A 68 12.50 -2.80 -9.11
N VAL A 69 12.53 -2.36 -7.84
CA VAL A 69 11.49 -1.54 -7.20
C VAL A 69 12.04 -0.16 -6.92
#